data_AF-A0A4Q1R620-F1
#
_entry.id   AF-A0A4Q1R620-F1
#
_cell.length_a   1.000
_cell.length_b   1.000
_cell.length_c   1.000
_cell.angle_alpha   90.00
_cell.angle_beta   90.00
_cell.angle_gamma   90.00
#
_symmetry.space_group_name_H-M   'P 1'
#
loop_
_entity.id
_entity.type
_entity.pdbx_description
1 polymer ?
#
loop_
_entity_poly.entity_id
_entity_poly.type
_entity_poly.pdbx_seq_one_letter_code
_entity_poly.pdbx_strand_id
1 'polypeptide(L)'
;MTQEDGSRGGDRRDPPCSPPPGRGRLALPWGYLEVGESWREAAVRELREEIGLMASAHGVRLFAAHSTRNSLEVFALLPTRAAAGLTEMARTTETQGCCVLSEAVELAFPDTPTPWPLPWPDARCSPP
;
A
#
# COMPACT_ATOMS: atom_id res chain seq x y z
N MET A 1 8.70 37.83 46.26
CA MET A 1 8.79 39.22 45.79
C MET A 1 10.05 39.28 44.94
N THR A 2 10.04 39.27 43.61
CA THR A 2 8.96 39.53 42.64
C THR A 2 9.30 38.80 41.33
N GLN A 3 8.25 38.38 40.65
CA GLN A 3 8.14 37.95 39.26
C GLN A 3 8.80 38.92 38.28
N GLU A 4 9.32 38.45 37.14
CA GLU A 4 9.00 39.03 35.82
C GLU A 4 8.93 37.95 34.74
N ASP A 5 7.85 38.06 33.98
CA ASP A 5 7.36 37.27 32.87
C ASP A 5 8.04 37.71 31.56
N GLY A 6 8.19 36.77 30.63
CA GLY A 6 8.90 36.97 29.37
C GLY A 6 8.37 36.07 28.26
N SER A 7 7.06 36.03 28.09
CA SER A 7 6.43 35.50 26.88
C SER A 7 6.99 36.17 25.62
N ARG A 8 7.61 35.39 24.72
CA ARG A 8 7.68 35.72 23.28
C ARG A 8 7.35 34.48 22.46
N GLY A 9 6.28 34.61 21.68
CA GLY A 9 5.66 33.55 20.90
C GLY A 9 6.60 32.92 19.90
N GLY A 10 6.74 31.60 20.00
CA GLY A 10 7.19 30.77 18.89
C GLY A 10 6.00 30.56 17.96
N ASP A 11 6.04 31.24 16.82
CA ASP A 11 5.35 30.86 15.58
C ASP A 11 5.58 29.35 15.36
N ARG A 12 4.63 28.51 15.80
CA ARG A 12 4.60 27.08 15.47
C ARG A 12 4.27 27.01 13.98
N ARG A 13 5.30 27.19 13.15
CA ARG A 13 5.24 26.69 11.79
C ARG A 13 5.22 25.19 11.93
N ASP A 14 4.05 24.61 11.69
CA ASP A 14 3.97 23.18 11.47
C ASP A 14 5.01 22.82 10.40
N PRO A 15 5.89 21.83 10.64
CA PRO A 15 6.86 21.43 9.66
C PRO A 15 6.11 21.05 8.38
N PRO A 16 6.62 21.44 7.18
CA PRO A 16 5.96 21.05 5.94
C PRO A 16 5.78 19.52 5.95
N CYS A 17 4.57 19.07 5.62
CA CYS A 17 4.26 17.65 5.48
C CYS A 17 5.43 16.95 4.79
N SER A 18 6.13 16.08 5.51
CA SER A 18 7.18 15.26 4.92
C SER A 18 6.57 14.53 3.73
N PRO A 19 7.22 14.50 2.56
CA PRO A 19 6.75 13.64 1.49
C PRO A 19 6.64 12.21 2.03
N PRO A 20 5.63 11.43 1.60
CA PRO A 20 5.51 10.05 2.03
C PRO A 20 6.81 9.29 1.69
N PRO A 21 7.27 8.39 2.56
CA PRO A 21 8.44 7.57 2.30
C PRO A 21 8.26 6.81 0.98
N GLY A 22 9.35 6.58 0.23
CA GLY A 22 9.30 5.84 -1.04
C GLY A 22 8.97 6.65 -2.30
N ARG A 23 8.93 7.99 -2.24
CA ARG A 23 8.66 8.85 -3.41
C ARG A 23 9.56 8.51 -4.62
N GLY A 24 8.92 8.17 -5.75
CA GLY A 24 9.62 7.79 -6.99
C GLY A 24 10.04 6.33 -7.07
N ARG A 25 9.65 5.50 -6.10
CA ARG A 25 9.83 4.04 -6.11
C ARG A 25 8.48 3.35 -6.27
N LEU A 26 8.49 2.10 -6.75
CA LEU A 26 7.28 1.30 -6.90
C LEU A 26 6.82 0.76 -5.55
N ALA A 27 5.53 0.87 -5.24
CA ALA A 27 4.92 0.33 -4.02
C ALA A 27 3.58 -0.35 -4.37
N LEU A 28 3.13 -1.24 -3.48
CA LEU A 28 1.76 -1.74 -3.53
C LEU A 28 0.81 -0.66 -3.00
N PRO A 29 -0.47 -0.65 -3.45
CA PRO A 29 -1.50 0.13 -2.79
C PRO A 29 -1.66 -0.30 -1.33
N TRP A 30 -1.67 0.65 -0.40
CA TRP A 30 -1.71 0.34 1.02
C TRP A 30 -2.22 1.50 1.86
N GLY A 31 -2.65 1.20 3.08
CA GLY A 31 -2.94 2.22 4.07
C GLY A 31 -3.43 1.60 5.36
N TYR A 32 -3.83 2.46 6.29
CA TYR A 32 -4.28 2.02 7.61
C TYR A 32 -5.72 1.53 7.59
N LEU A 33 -6.03 0.61 8.51
CA LEU A 33 -7.41 0.27 8.83
C LEU A 33 -8.08 1.44 9.54
N GLU A 34 -9.23 1.86 9.03
CA GLU A 34 -10.15 2.78 9.69
C GLU A 34 -11.02 2.05 10.73
N VAL A 35 -11.59 2.82 11.65
CA VAL A 35 -12.46 2.24 12.69
C VAL A 35 -13.78 1.78 12.07
N GLY A 36 -14.11 0.51 12.27
CA GLY A 36 -15.37 -0.09 11.83
C GLY A 36 -15.32 -0.74 10.45
N GLU A 37 -14.19 -0.69 9.76
CA GLU A 37 -13.98 -1.46 8.53
C GLU A 37 -13.25 -2.79 8.80
N SER A 38 -13.54 -3.78 7.97
CA SER A 38 -12.75 -5.01 7.88
C SER A 38 -11.50 -4.79 7.03
N TRP A 39 -10.49 -5.63 7.23
CA TRP A 39 -9.28 -5.60 6.40
C TRP A 39 -9.54 -5.80 4.89
N ARG A 40 -10.64 -6.47 4.54
CA ARG A 40 -11.06 -6.62 3.13
C ARG A 40 -11.63 -5.34 2.57
N GLU A 41 -12.39 -4.59 3.36
CA GLU A 41 -12.95 -3.30 2.98
C GLU A 41 -11.83 -2.28 2.81
N ALA A 42 -10.88 -2.22 3.76
CA ALA A 42 -9.69 -1.39 3.66
C ALA A 42 -8.89 -1.66 2.38
N ALA A 43 -8.60 -2.95 2.09
CA ALA A 43 -7.86 -3.32 0.89
C ALA A 43 -8.54 -2.84 -0.41
N VAL A 44 -9.87 -2.84 -0.47
CA VAL A 44 -10.62 -2.32 -1.63
C VAL A 44 -10.67 -0.80 -1.64
N ARG A 45 -10.77 -0.16 -0.46
CA ARG A 45 -10.78 1.30 -0.30
C ARG A 45 -9.46 1.90 -0.77
N GLU A 46 -8.32 1.40 -0.28
CA GLU A 46 -6.98 1.88 -0.66
C GLU A 46 -6.72 1.67 -2.15
N LEU A 47 -7.10 0.50 -2.68
CA LEU A 47 -6.98 0.20 -4.10
C LEU A 47 -7.81 1.16 -4.98
N ARG A 48 -8.98 1.56 -4.51
CA ARG A 48 -9.80 2.55 -5.19
C ARG A 48 -9.18 3.95 -5.09
N GLU A 49 -8.72 4.34 -3.91
CA GLU A 49 -8.23 5.69 -3.63
C GLU A 49 -6.89 5.97 -4.30
N GLU A 50 -5.96 5.03 -4.24
CA GLU A 50 -4.62 5.23 -4.78
C GLU A 50 -4.54 4.97 -6.29
N ILE A 51 -5.30 4.00 -6.79
CA ILE A 51 -5.15 3.52 -8.17
C ILE A 51 -6.45 3.44 -8.98
N GLY A 52 -7.56 3.95 -8.43
CA GLY A 52 -8.84 4.13 -9.14
C GLY A 52 -9.59 2.84 -9.43
N LEU A 53 -9.14 1.71 -8.87
CA LEU A 53 -9.57 0.41 -9.30
C LEU A 53 -10.66 -0.16 -8.39
N MET A 54 -11.77 -0.57 -9.00
CA MET A 54 -12.92 -1.09 -8.27
C MET A 54 -12.82 -2.62 -8.07
N ALA A 55 -13.22 -3.08 -6.89
CA ALA A 55 -13.32 -4.50 -6.56
C ALA A 55 -14.38 -4.72 -5.47
N SER A 56 -14.80 -5.97 -5.28
CA SER A 56 -15.67 -6.34 -4.17
C SER A 56 -14.84 -6.93 -3.03
N ALA A 57 -15.08 -6.47 -1.80
CA ALA A 57 -14.45 -7.00 -0.60
C ALA A 57 -14.72 -8.51 -0.43
N HIS A 58 -15.86 -9.03 -0.92
CA HIS A 58 -16.21 -10.45 -0.79
C HIS A 58 -15.22 -11.38 -1.50
N GLY A 59 -14.61 -10.92 -2.60
CA GLY A 59 -13.65 -11.70 -3.36
C GLY A 59 -12.20 -11.61 -2.85
N VAL A 60 -11.95 -10.78 -1.83
CA VAL A 60 -10.61 -10.54 -1.31
C VAL A 60 -10.16 -11.69 -0.41
N ARG A 61 -8.99 -12.25 -0.72
CA ARG A 61 -8.36 -13.34 0.03
C ARG A 61 -7.14 -12.84 0.78
N LEU A 62 -6.91 -13.40 1.97
CA LEU A 62 -5.70 -13.13 2.73
C LEU A 62 -4.52 -13.78 2.00
N PHE A 63 -3.48 -12.99 1.73
CA PHE A 63 -2.22 -13.49 1.19
C PHE A 63 -1.27 -13.84 2.32
N ALA A 64 -1.00 -12.87 3.18
CA ALA A 64 -0.09 -12.98 4.29
C ALA A 64 -0.49 -11.98 5.39
N ALA A 65 -0.09 -12.27 6.62
CA ALA A 65 -0.20 -11.33 7.73
C ALA A 65 1.13 -11.34 8.49
N HIS A 66 1.69 -10.15 8.72
CA HIS A 66 2.98 -9.98 9.35
C HIS A 66 2.84 -9.06 10.55
N SER A 67 3.19 -9.56 11.73
CA SER A 67 3.31 -8.72 12.92
C SER A 67 4.70 -8.10 12.95
N THR A 68 4.74 -6.78 12.99
CA THR A 68 5.97 -6.03 13.27
C THR A 68 6.00 -5.67 14.76
N ARG A 69 6.94 -4.81 15.17
CA ARG A 69 7.00 -4.31 16.54
C ARG A 69 5.79 -3.42 16.89
N ASN A 70 5.20 -2.74 15.92
CA ASN A 70 4.21 -1.68 16.14
C ASN A 70 2.99 -1.73 15.20
N SER A 71 2.98 -2.64 14.22
CA SER A 71 1.90 -2.78 13.25
C SER A 71 1.58 -4.25 12.98
N LEU A 72 0.36 -4.49 12.49
CA LEU A 72 -0.02 -5.72 11.82
C LEU A 72 -0.23 -5.38 10.34
N GLU A 73 0.61 -5.93 9.48
CA GLU A 73 0.53 -5.74 8.04
C GLU A 73 -0.25 -6.90 7.43
N VAL A 74 -1.30 -6.58 6.67
CA VAL A 74 -2.18 -7.57 6.04
C VAL A 74 -2.09 -7.40 4.53
N PHE A 75 -1.57 -8.44 3.87
CA PHE A 75 -1.46 -8.49 2.42
C PHE A 75 -2.65 -9.22 1.84
N ALA A 76 -3.24 -8.67 0.79
CA ALA A 76 -4.47 -9.16 0.20
C ALA A 76 -4.29 -9.51 -1.28
N LEU A 77 -4.92 -10.62 -1.69
CA LEU A 77 -5.12 -10.96 -3.10
C LEU A 77 -6.54 -10.58 -3.51
N LEU A 78 -6.65 -9.82 -4.58
CA LEU A 78 -7.90 -9.55 -5.26
C LEU A 78 -8.28 -10.70 -6.22
N PRO A 79 -9.56 -10.81 -6.59
CA PRO A 79 -9.99 -11.71 -7.64
C PRO A 79 -9.20 -11.49 -8.94
N THR A 80 -8.81 -12.59 -9.58
CA THR A 80 -8.17 -12.56 -10.90
C THR A 80 -9.10 -11.90 -11.91
N ARG A 81 -8.53 -11.08 -12.80
CA ARG A 81 -9.24 -10.40 -13.88
C ARG A 81 -8.40 -10.36 -15.14
N ALA A 82 -9.06 -10.20 -16.27
CA ALA A 82 -8.39 -10.00 -17.55
C ALA A 82 -7.63 -8.65 -17.54
N ALA A 83 -6.39 -8.67 -18.04
CA ALA A 83 -5.58 -7.45 -18.17
C ALA A 83 -6.26 -6.39 -19.04
N ALA A 84 -7.00 -6.80 -20.08
CA ALA A 84 -7.78 -5.90 -20.93
C ALA A 84 -8.92 -5.16 -20.20
N GLY A 85 -9.33 -5.63 -19.01
CA GLY A 85 -10.33 -4.99 -18.16
C GLY A 85 -9.73 -4.06 -17.10
N LEU A 86 -8.40 -3.88 -17.08
CA LEU A 86 -7.76 -2.85 -16.27
C LEU A 86 -7.96 -1.52 -16.98
N THR A 87 -8.89 -0.71 -16.49
CA THR A 87 -9.08 0.67 -16.96
C THR A 87 -7.78 1.45 -16.79
N GLU A 88 -7.55 2.43 -17.67
CA GLU A 88 -6.44 3.37 -17.57
C GLU A 88 -6.43 3.99 -16.17
N MET A 89 -5.34 3.73 -15.44
CA MET A 89 -5.25 4.01 -14.01
C MET A 89 -4.87 5.48 -13.85
N ALA A 90 -5.79 6.28 -13.31
CA ALA A 90 -5.61 7.72 -13.21
C ALA A 90 -4.55 8.06 -12.16
N ARG A 91 -3.68 9.03 -12.50
CA ARG A 91 -2.76 9.65 -11.54
C ARG A 91 -3.56 10.29 -10.41
N THR A 92 -3.14 10.07 -9.17
CA THR A 92 -3.70 10.73 -7.99
C THR A 92 -2.69 11.73 -7.42
N THR A 93 -3.08 12.47 -6.37
CA THR A 93 -2.16 13.36 -5.64
C THR A 93 -1.01 12.58 -4.97
N GLU A 94 -1.21 11.29 -4.73
CA GLU A 94 -0.27 10.41 -4.01
C GLU A 94 0.43 9.42 -4.96
N THR A 95 -0.27 8.96 -6.00
CA THR A 95 0.23 7.97 -6.96
C THR A 95 0.55 8.59 -8.31
N GLN A 96 1.80 8.49 -8.74
CA GLN A 96 2.28 9.07 -10.01
C GLN A 96 1.85 8.28 -11.25
N GLY A 97 1.49 7.01 -11.07
CA GLY A 97 1.03 6.08 -12.09
C GLY A 97 1.03 4.66 -11.55
N CYS A 98 0.55 3.70 -12.35
CA CYS A 98 0.57 2.29 -12.00
C CYS A 98 1.12 1.46 -13.17
N CYS A 99 1.73 0.32 -12.87
CA CYS A 99 2.16 -0.65 -13.86
C CYS A 99 1.68 -2.06 -13.49
N VAL A 100 1.63 -2.93 -14.49
CA VAL A 100 1.46 -4.37 -14.27
C VAL A 100 2.86 -4.99 -14.22
N LEU A 101 3.13 -5.76 -13.16
CA LEU A 101 4.36 -6.51 -13.02
C LEU A 101 4.18 -7.92 -13.57
N SER A 102 5.02 -8.30 -14.53
CA SER A 102 5.07 -9.67 -15.08
C SER A 102 6.06 -10.58 -14.37
N GLU A 103 6.95 -10.00 -13.57
CA GLU A 103 7.97 -10.68 -12.77
C GLU A 103 8.13 -10.01 -11.41
N ALA A 104 8.82 -10.69 -10.49
CA ALA A 104 9.09 -10.11 -9.17
C ALA A 104 10.09 -8.95 -9.30
N VAL A 105 9.75 -7.81 -8.72
CA VAL A 105 10.61 -6.62 -8.66
C VAL A 105 10.71 -6.13 -7.22
N GLU A 106 11.77 -5.37 -6.92
CA GLU A 106 11.94 -4.74 -5.62
C GLU A 106 10.94 -3.59 -5.42
N LEU A 107 10.30 -3.55 -4.25
CA LEU A 107 9.34 -2.53 -3.86
C LEU A 107 9.93 -1.58 -2.81
N ALA A 108 9.37 -0.36 -2.73
CA ALA A 108 9.84 0.72 -1.86
C ALA A 108 9.83 0.37 -0.36
N PHE A 109 9.01 -0.59 0.04
CA PHE A 109 8.86 -1.08 1.42
C PHE A 109 9.18 -2.59 1.45
N PRO A 110 10.46 -2.96 1.58
CA PRO A 110 10.90 -4.35 1.47
C PRO A 110 10.89 -5.08 2.82
N ASP A 111 10.03 -4.74 3.79
CA ASP A 111 10.06 -5.32 5.15
C ASP A 111 9.75 -6.84 5.21
N THR A 112 9.66 -7.50 4.06
CA THR A 112 9.80 -8.95 3.92
C THR A 112 11.28 -9.35 3.81
N PRO A 113 11.81 -10.30 4.61
CA PRO A 113 13.11 -10.88 4.33
C PRO A 113 13.08 -11.69 3.01
N THR A 114 13.64 -11.11 1.94
CA THR A 114 14.22 -11.69 0.71
C THR A 114 13.49 -12.80 -0.09
N PRO A 115 13.81 -12.90 -1.39
CA PRO A 115 12.95 -12.48 -2.49
C PRO A 115 11.75 -13.41 -2.76
N TRP A 116 10.61 -12.79 -3.05
CA TRP A 116 9.46 -13.42 -3.71
C TRP A 116 9.82 -13.88 -5.14
N PRO A 117 9.29 -15.01 -5.67
CA PRO A 117 8.46 -16.05 -5.04
C PRO A 117 9.08 -17.47 -5.00
N LEU A 118 8.67 -18.25 -4.00
CA LEU A 118 8.55 -19.72 -4.06
C LEU A 118 7.54 -20.14 -5.16
N PRO A 119 7.71 -21.31 -5.80
CA PRO A 119 7.07 -21.63 -7.08
C PRO A 119 5.54 -21.59 -7.04
N TRP A 120 4.99 -21.03 -8.12
CA TRP A 120 3.55 -21.00 -8.42
C TRP A 120 2.96 -22.42 -8.38
N PRO A 121 1.89 -22.69 -7.62
CA PRO A 121 1.17 -23.95 -7.71
C PRO A 121 0.42 -23.96 -9.04
N ASP A 122 1.05 -24.51 -10.09
CA ASP A 122 0.47 -25.11 -11.32
C ASP A 122 1.36 -25.00 -12.58
N ALA A 123 2.64 -24.64 -12.46
CA ALA A 123 3.56 -24.75 -13.60
C ALA A 123 3.93 -26.21 -13.90
N ARG A 124 3.05 -26.95 -14.59
CA ARG A 124 3.42 -28.21 -15.25
C ARG A 124 4.20 -27.87 -16.52
N CYS A 125 5.52 -28.03 -16.49
CA CYS A 125 6.32 -28.10 -17.71
C CYS A 125 6.01 -29.39 -18.46
N SER A 126 5.59 -29.29 -19.72
CA SER A 126 5.73 -30.40 -20.68
C SER A 126 7.08 -30.27 -21.38
N PRO A 127 7.93 -31.31 -21.39
CA PRO A 127 9.17 -31.28 -22.15
C PRO A 127 8.91 -31.63 -23.64
N PRO A 128 9.84 -31.28 -24.55
CA PRO A 128 9.74 -31.55 -25.99
C PRO A 128 9.85 -33.04 -26.34
#